data_AF-A0A8C5ZDL0-F1
#
_entry.id   AF-A0A8C5ZDL0-F1
#
_cell.length_a   1.000
_cell.length_b   1.000
_cell.length_c   1.000
_cell.angle_alpha   90.00
_cell.angle_beta   90.00
_cell.angle_gamma   90.00
#
_symmetry.space_group_name_H-M   'P 1'
#
loop_
_entity.id
_entity.type
_entity.pdbx_description
1 polymer ?
#
loop_
_entity_poly.entity_id
_entity_poly.type
_entity_poly.pdbx_seq_one_letter_code
_entity_poly.pdbx_strand_id
1 'polypeptide(L)'
;MGLCGVVLWSLSVATSRALVLGLLALLCCLPTHPQQHFCRSAVVIRAKVTSEKIVTFLPVNIQIILTDQILCFGVCFRVFFFFFAIVFQMFKGVEKVKEVRYVYTSVNTSLCGTRIAVNSKRHTVLMLYSLLSPHEGNVLNDGKIFINMCNYIQPWENVSMAQRQSLNHHYLFNCDCEVTICYSPTCNKSMRNQCLWTDWLLERKLYGNQAHHFFCKKNEDGTCKWQLVQHHPNREEFVDVIEP
;
A
#
# COMPACT_ATOMS: atom_id res chain seq x y z
N MET A 1 -41.00 -50.50 0.32
CA MET A 1 -41.04 -50.15 1.76
C MET A 1 -39.68 -49.53 2.09
N GLY A 2 -39.50 -48.23 2.29
CA GLY A 2 -40.46 -47.17 2.51
C GLY A 2 -40.47 -46.73 3.98
N LEU A 3 -39.94 -45.50 4.21
CA LEU A 3 -40.42 -44.50 5.21
C LEU A 3 -40.02 -44.72 6.69
N CYS A 4 -39.80 -43.71 7.53
CA CYS A 4 -39.58 -42.24 7.37
C CYS A 4 -39.10 -41.61 8.71
N GLY A 5 -38.65 -40.34 8.71
CA GLY A 5 -38.37 -39.50 9.91
C GLY A 5 -36.90 -39.09 10.03
N VAL A 6 -36.36 -37.99 9.46
CA VAL A 6 -36.80 -36.57 9.33
C VAL A 6 -36.70 -35.76 10.65
N VAL A 7 -36.33 -34.47 10.52
CA VAL A 7 -35.92 -33.46 11.53
C VAL A 7 -34.40 -33.49 11.80
N LEU A 8 -33.60 -32.42 11.60
CA LEU A 8 -33.86 -31.06 11.07
C LEU A 8 -32.63 -30.48 10.29
N TRP A 9 -32.83 -29.30 9.71
CA TRP A 9 -31.91 -28.36 9.03
C TRP A 9 -31.13 -27.50 10.09
N SER A 10 -30.07 -26.70 9.88
CA SER A 10 -29.18 -26.29 8.76
C SER A 10 -28.01 -25.42 9.35
N LEU A 11 -27.21 -24.75 8.50
CA LEU A 11 -26.23 -23.66 8.83
C LEU A 11 -24.91 -24.06 9.52
N SER A 12 -23.81 -24.09 8.74
CA SER A 12 -22.43 -23.80 9.24
C SER A 12 -21.38 -23.56 8.14
N VAL A 13 -21.60 -23.99 6.89
CA VAL A 13 -20.58 -23.88 5.81
C VAL A 13 -20.39 -22.43 5.28
N ALA A 14 -21.14 -21.45 5.80
CA ALA A 14 -21.10 -20.06 5.31
C ALA A 14 -20.03 -19.16 5.97
N THR A 15 -19.45 -19.55 7.12
CA THR A 15 -18.58 -18.65 7.93
C THR A 15 -17.10 -18.65 7.53
N SER A 16 -16.65 -19.60 6.70
CA SER A 16 -15.22 -19.83 6.45
C SER A 16 -14.62 -19.05 5.28
N ARG A 17 -15.38 -18.66 4.25
CA ARG A 17 -14.81 -17.98 3.07
C ARG A 17 -14.23 -16.60 3.37
N ALA A 18 -14.90 -15.79 4.19
CA ALA A 18 -14.39 -14.48 4.62
C ALA A 18 -13.17 -14.62 5.55
N LEU A 19 -13.17 -15.63 6.43
CA LEU A 19 -12.07 -15.90 7.35
C LEU A 19 -10.80 -16.34 6.59
N VAL A 20 -10.94 -17.21 5.59
CA VAL A 20 -9.84 -17.68 4.73
C VAL A 20 -9.27 -16.54 3.87
N LEU A 21 -10.12 -15.66 3.32
CA LEU A 21 -9.67 -14.44 2.62
C LEU A 21 -8.89 -13.50 3.57
N GLY A 22 -9.33 -13.37 4.83
CA GLY A 22 -8.62 -12.62 5.85
C GLY A 22 -7.25 -13.23 6.23
N LEU A 23 -7.15 -14.55 6.34
CA LEU A 23 -5.88 -15.24 6.60
C LEU A 23 -4.88 -15.10 5.45
N LEU A 24 -5.34 -15.15 4.19
CA LEU A 24 -4.45 -15.00 3.03
C LEU A 24 -3.81 -13.60 2.96
N ALA A 25 -4.54 -12.55 3.34
CA ALA A 25 -4.00 -11.19 3.42
C ALA A 25 -2.89 -11.04 4.48
N LEU A 26 -2.96 -11.81 5.58
CA LEU A 26 -1.96 -11.80 6.65
C LEU A 26 -0.62 -12.46 6.26
N LEU A 27 -0.58 -13.32 5.23
CA LEU A 27 0.69 -13.90 4.75
C LEU A 27 1.50 -12.94 3.87
N CYS A 28 0.87 -11.95 3.24
CA CYS A 28 1.55 -11.11 2.23
C CYS A 28 2.48 -10.06 2.85
N CYS A 29 2.11 -9.44 3.98
CA CYS A 29 2.67 -8.15 4.37
C CYS A 29 2.95 -8.02 5.87
N LEU A 30 4.12 -7.50 6.25
CA LEU A 30 4.36 -7.05 7.62
C LEU A 30 3.78 -5.63 7.83
N PRO A 31 3.03 -5.39 8.92
CA PRO A 31 2.52 -4.08 9.25
C PRO A 31 3.65 -3.05 9.39
N THR A 32 3.54 -1.91 8.70
CA THR A 32 4.61 -0.92 8.55
C THR A 32 4.07 0.50 8.76
N HIS A 33 4.82 1.35 9.46
CA HIS A 33 4.41 2.72 9.76
C HIS A 33 4.44 3.61 8.48
N PRO A 34 3.56 4.62 8.31
CA PRO A 34 3.54 5.47 7.11
C PRO A 34 4.88 6.13 6.75
N GLN A 35 5.66 6.58 7.75
CA GLN A 35 7.04 7.06 7.55
C GLN A 35 7.93 5.97 6.96
N GLN A 36 7.86 4.74 7.50
CA GLN A 36 8.71 3.64 7.08
C GLN A 36 8.36 3.16 5.67
N HIS A 37 7.08 3.22 5.29
CA HIS A 37 6.66 3.08 3.90
C HIS A 37 7.31 4.16 3.03
N PHE A 38 7.11 5.45 3.33
CA PHE A 38 7.69 6.58 2.58
C PHE A 38 9.22 6.45 2.40
N CYS A 39 9.92 6.00 3.43
CA CYS A 39 11.37 5.84 3.40
C CYS A 39 11.81 4.65 2.53
N ARG A 40 11.10 3.50 2.61
CA ARG A 40 11.36 2.32 1.75
C ARG A 40 10.87 2.50 0.31
N SER A 41 10.02 3.49 0.02
CA SER A 41 9.61 3.90 -1.33
C SER A 41 10.74 4.54 -2.15
N ALA A 42 10.83 4.27 -3.45
CA ALA A 42 11.51 5.19 -4.38
C ALA A 42 10.59 6.31 -4.87
N VAL A 43 9.32 6.00 -5.12
CA VAL A 43 8.29 6.91 -5.63
C VAL A 43 7.13 7.01 -4.64
N VAL A 44 6.67 8.23 -4.38
CA VAL A 44 5.51 8.52 -3.53
C VAL A 44 4.62 9.54 -4.24
N ILE A 45 3.39 9.12 -4.57
CA ILE A 45 2.44 9.91 -5.37
C ILE A 45 1.06 10.04 -4.71
N ARG A 46 0.44 11.19 -4.93
CA ARG A 46 -1.01 11.42 -4.81
C ARG A 46 -1.62 11.36 -6.20
N ALA A 47 -2.46 10.37 -6.49
CA ALA A 47 -2.98 10.13 -7.83
C ALA A 47 -4.45 9.66 -7.83
N LYS A 48 -5.15 9.85 -8.96
CA LYS A 48 -6.51 9.34 -9.19
C LYS A 48 -6.49 8.33 -10.34
N VAL A 49 -7.02 7.13 -10.09
CA VAL A 49 -7.16 6.09 -11.11
C VAL A 49 -8.41 6.33 -11.95
N THR A 50 -8.25 6.47 -13.27
CA THR A 50 -9.35 6.79 -14.20
C THR A 50 -9.79 5.61 -15.06
N SER A 51 -8.91 4.64 -15.31
CA SER A 51 -9.24 3.42 -16.04
C SER A 51 -8.43 2.22 -15.56
N GLU A 52 -8.98 1.04 -15.80
CA GLU A 52 -8.39 -0.27 -15.54
C GLU A 52 -8.43 -1.06 -16.85
N LYS A 53 -7.33 -1.74 -17.16
CA LYS A 53 -7.23 -2.74 -18.22
C LYS A 53 -6.53 -3.97 -17.66
N ILE A 54 -6.75 -5.12 -18.28
CA ILE A 54 -5.98 -6.33 -18.00
C ILE A 54 -4.96 -6.50 -19.13
N VAL A 55 -3.71 -6.73 -18.78
CA VAL A 55 -2.62 -6.97 -19.73
C VAL A 55 -1.95 -8.31 -19.45
N THR A 56 -1.66 -9.06 -20.50
CA THR A 56 -0.90 -10.31 -20.45
C THR A 56 0.50 -10.05 -20.98
N PHE A 57 1.53 -10.34 -20.17
CA PHE A 57 2.90 -10.36 -20.66
C PHE A 57 3.25 -11.77 -21.11
N LEU A 58 3.56 -11.88 -22.40
CA LEU A 58 4.09 -13.09 -23.02
C LEU A 58 5.58 -13.22 -22.71
N PRO A 59 6.05 -14.34 -22.15
CA PRO A 59 7.46 -14.69 -22.24
C PRO A 59 7.77 -15.08 -23.69
N VAL A 60 8.46 -14.19 -24.41
CA VAL A 60 8.96 -14.37 -25.80
C VAL A 60 7.91 -14.19 -26.91
N ASN A 61 8.39 -13.82 -28.11
CA ASN A 61 7.66 -13.45 -29.34
C ASN A 61 6.67 -14.52 -29.84
N ILE A 62 5.46 -14.58 -29.29
CA ILE A 62 4.34 -15.34 -29.88
C ILE A 62 3.08 -14.47 -29.83
N GLN A 63 2.63 -14.00 -31.00
CA GLN A 63 1.43 -13.18 -31.16
C GLN A 63 0.23 -14.11 -31.38
N ILE A 64 -0.68 -14.21 -30.40
CA ILE A 64 -1.89 -15.04 -30.51
C ILE A 64 -3.14 -14.15 -30.43
N ILE A 65 -4.03 -14.31 -31.41
CA ILE A 65 -5.33 -13.64 -31.47
C ILE A 65 -6.30 -14.41 -30.56
N LEU A 66 -6.98 -13.70 -29.66
CA LEU A 66 -7.86 -14.28 -28.64
C LEU A 66 -9.22 -14.69 -29.25
N THR A 67 -9.49 -15.99 -29.30
CA THR A 67 -10.85 -16.54 -29.36
C THR A 67 -11.08 -17.54 -28.22
N ASP A 68 -11.60 -17.00 -27.11
CA ASP A 68 -12.44 -17.61 -26.06
C ASP A 68 -12.27 -19.09 -25.64
N GLN A 69 -11.04 -19.64 -25.61
CA GLN A 69 -10.73 -20.82 -24.80
C GLN A 69 -9.38 -20.73 -24.10
N ILE A 70 -9.39 -20.98 -22.79
CA ILE A 70 -8.20 -21.01 -21.94
C ILE A 70 -7.61 -22.44 -21.96
N LEU A 71 -6.68 -22.72 -22.87
CA LEU A 71 -5.81 -23.90 -22.79
C LEU A 71 -4.48 -23.52 -22.10
N CYS A 72 -4.23 -24.06 -20.92
CA CYS A 72 -2.94 -23.95 -20.24
C CYS A 72 -1.91 -24.91 -20.85
N PHE A 73 -1.31 -24.52 -21.98
CA PHE A 73 -0.25 -25.25 -22.69
C PHE A 73 1.13 -25.22 -21.98
N GLY A 74 1.17 -25.44 -20.66
CA GLY A 74 2.40 -25.43 -19.86
C GLY A 74 3.10 -24.07 -19.72
N VAL A 75 2.64 -23.03 -20.42
CA VAL A 75 3.14 -21.65 -20.32
C VAL A 75 2.24 -20.85 -19.37
N CYS A 76 2.78 -20.46 -18.22
CA CYS A 76 2.09 -19.56 -17.29
C CYS A 76 2.16 -18.11 -17.80
N PHE A 77 1.07 -17.62 -18.40
CA PHE A 77 0.92 -16.19 -18.72
C PHE A 77 0.91 -15.36 -17.44
N ARG A 78 1.71 -14.29 -17.40
CA ARG A 78 1.64 -13.33 -16.29
C ARG A 78 0.62 -12.26 -16.61
N VAL A 79 -0.48 -12.31 -15.86
CA VAL A 79 -1.64 -11.42 -16.03
C VAL A 79 -1.58 -10.32 -14.97
N PHE A 80 -1.66 -9.06 -15.41
CA PHE A 80 -1.62 -7.89 -14.53
C PHE A 80 -2.80 -6.96 -14.80
N PHE A 81 -3.30 -6.32 -13.73
CA PHE A 81 -4.06 -5.09 -13.87
C PHE A 81 -3.12 -3.95 -14.26
N PHE A 82 -3.61 -3.11 -15.16
CA PHE A 82 -2.98 -1.91 -15.68
C PHE A 82 -3.92 -0.74 -15.41
N PHE A 83 -3.50 0.17 -14.55
CA PHE A 83 -4.27 1.34 -14.16
C PHE A 83 -3.70 2.61 -14.79
N PHE A 84 -4.54 3.38 -15.47
CA PHE A 84 -4.20 4.76 -15.83
C PHE A 84 -4.40 5.64 -14.60
N ALA A 85 -3.37 6.37 -14.20
CA ALA A 85 -3.39 7.25 -13.04
C ALA A 85 -3.03 8.67 -13.45
N ILE A 86 -3.89 9.63 -13.11
CA ILE A 86 -3.56 11.06 -13.17
C ILE A 86 -2.88 11.41 -11.84
N VAL A 87 -1.62 11.84 -11.88
CA VAL A 87 -0.87 12.28 -10.70
C VAL A 87 -1.12 13.76 -10.45
N PHE A 88 -1.50 14.11 -9.22
CA PHE A 88 -1.62 15.49 -8.77
C PHE A 88 -0.32 15.99 -8.13
N GLN A 89 0.37 15.12 -7.37
CA GLN A 89 1.58 15.49 -6.63
C GLN A 89 2.54 14.31 -6.48
N MET A 90 3.83 14.57 -6.67
CA MET A 90 4.94 13.68 -6.30
C MET A 90 5.65 14.24 -5.06
N PHE A 91 5.73 13.44 -4.00
CA PHE A 91 6.48 13.78 -2.78
C PHE A 91 7.89 13.16 -2.76
N LYS A 92 8.11 12.11 -3.58
CA LYS A 92 9.40 11.41 -3.69
C LYS A 92 9.56 10.79 -5.08
N GLY A 93 10.79 10.77 -5.58
CA GLY A 93 11.17 10.04 -6.80
C GLY A 93 11.18 10.84 -8.09
N VAL A 94 11.08 12.18 -8.02
CA VAL A 94 11.14 13.08 -9.20
C VAL A 94 12.45 12.93 -9.98
N GLU A 95 13.54 12.56 -9.29
CA GLU A 95 14.85 12.24 -9.86
C GLU A 95 14.88 10.94 -10.71
N LYS A 96 13.93 10.02 -10.49
CA LYS A 96 13.94 8.64 -11.00
C LYS A 96 12.88 8.40 -12.06
N VAL A 97 11.75 9.11 -11.97
CA VAL A 97 10.64 8.98 -12.92
C VAL A 97 10.14 10.39 -13.28
N LYS A 98 10.31 10.78 -14.55
CA LYS A 98 9.89 12.11 -15.04
C LYS A 98 8.37 12.29 -15.06
N GLU A 99 7.63 11.22 -15.32
CA GLU A 99 6.17 11.24 -15.41
C GLU A 99 5.61 9.85 -15.10
N VAL A 100 4.55 9.78 -14.29
CA VAL A 100 3.85 8.53 -13.97
C VAL A 100 2.46 8.57 -14.58
N ARG A 101 2.23 7.76 -15.62
CA ARG A 101 0.90 7.58 -16.26
C ARG A 101 0.24 6.25 -15.91
N TYR A 102 1.04 5.23 -15.61
CA TYR A 102 0.60 3.83 -15.56
C TYR A 102 1.11 3.13 -14.31
N VAL A 103 0.22 2.37 -13.67
CA VAL A 103 0.51 1.58 -12.46
C VAL A 103 0.03 0.14 -12.68
N TYR A 104 0.87 -0.82 -12.31
CA TYR A 104 0.69 -2.24 -12.59
C TYR A 104 0.56 -3.06 -11.30
N THR A 105 -0.21 -4.14 -11.30
CA THR A 105 -0.30 -5.07 -10.16
C THR A 105 -0.76 -6.44 -10.65
N SER A 106 -0.40 -7.51 -9.95
CA SER A 106 -0.92 -8.84 -10.27
C SER A 106 -2.45 -8.84 -10.21
N VAL A 107 -3.11 -9.60 -11.09
CA VAL A 107 -4.55 -9.89 -10.95
C VAL A 107 -4.85 -10.90 -9.85
N ASN A 108 -3.83 -11.68 -9.44
CA ASN A 108 -4.00 -12.78 -8.49
C ASN A 108 -3.71 -12.28 -7.07
N THR A 109 -4.72 -12.36 -6.20
CA THR A 109 -4.61 -12.01 -4.78
C THR A 109 -3.60 -12.89 -4.03
N SER A 110 -3.42 -14.15 -4.44
CA SER A 110 -2.41 -15.06 -3.90
C SER A 110 -0.96 -14.66 -4.26
N LEU A 111 -0.79 -13.75 -5.22
CA LEU A 111 0.50 -13.10 -5.53
C LEU A 111 0.53 -11.66 -4.98
N CYS A 112 -0.24 -11.40 -3.91
CA CYS A 112 -0.43 -10.10 -3.27
C CYS A 112 -0.94 -9.01 -4.24
N GLY A 113 -1.62 -9.40 -5.32
CA GLY A 113 -2.21 -8.47 -6.29
C GLY A 113 -3.38 -7.69 -5.69
N THR A 114 -3.32 -6.36 -5.76
CA THR A 114 -4.38 -5.46 -5.27
C THR A 114 -5.20 -4.87 -6.41
N ARG A 115 -6.46 -4.50 -6.18
CA ARG A 115 -7.33 -3.86 -7.17
C ARG A 115 -7.79 -2.49 -6.66
N ILE A 116 -7.51 -1.43 -7.40
CA ILE A 116 -7.91 -0.05 -7.05
C ILE A 116 -9.27 0.27 -7.69
N ALA A 117 -10.16 0.89 -6.92
CA ALA A 117 -11.46 1.34 -7.43
C ALA A 117 -11.30 2.47 -8.46
N VAL A 118 -11.87 2.28 -9.65
CA VAL A 118 -11.78 3.19 -10.79
C VAL A 118 -12.83 4.30 -10.69
N ASN A 119 -12.47 5.53 -11.08
CA ASN A 119 -13.37 6.68 -11.27
C ASN A 119 -14.29 7.01 -10.07
N SER A 120 -13.91 6.63 -8.85
CA SER A 120 -14.64 7.04 -7.65
C SER A 120 -14.25 8.45 -7.24
N LYS A 121 -15.23 9.36 -7.13
CA LYS A 121 -15.00 10.78 -6.80
C LYS A 121 -14.24 11.00 -5.49
N ARG A 122 -14.32 10.04 -4.55
CA ARG A 122 -13.72 10.10 -3.19
C ARG A 122 -12.34 9.45 -3.05
N HIS A 123 -11.77 8.94 -4.15
CA HIS A 123 -10.58 8.08 -4.12
C HIS A 123 -9.44 8.70 -4.93
N THR A 124 -8.98 9.89 -4.49
CA THR A 124 -7.57 10.21 -4.68
C THR A 124 -6.79 9.29 -3.75
N VAL A 125 -5.82 8.55 -4.27
CA VAL A 125 -5.09 7.51 -3.53
C VAL A 125 -3.65 7.98 -3.33
N LEU A 126 -3.19 7.96 -2.08
CA LEU A 126 -1.77 8.02 -1.78
C LEU A 126 -1.18 6.64 -2.03
N MET A 127 -0.17 6.54 -2.89
CA MET A 127 0.54 5.28 -3.18
C MET A 127 1.99 5.40 -2.71
N LEU A 128 2.33 4.68 -1.64
CA LEU A 128 3.71 4.46 -1.20
C LEU A 128 4.20 3.14 -1.80
N TYR A 129 4.74 3.23 -3.02
CA TYR A 129 5.42 2.14 -3.73
C TYR A 129 6.60 1.61 -2.90
N SER A 130 7.13 0.40 -3.16
CA SER A 130 8.33 -0.12 -2.46
C SER A 130 9.28 -0.75 -3.46
N LEU A 131 10.59 -0.57 -3.26
CA LEU A 131 11.66 -1.06 -4.15
C LEU A 131 11.85 -2.59 -4.15
N LEU A 132 11.00 -3.33 -3.44
CA LEU A 132 11.17 -4.76 -3.20
C LEU A 132 9.90 -5.53 -3.55
N SER A 133 9.85 -6.03 -4.78
CA SER A 133 9.28 -7.37 -5.00
C SER A 133 10.36 -8.37 -4.55
N PRO A 134 10.15 -9.19 -3.51
CA PRO A 134 11.16 -10.15 -3.07
C PRO A 134 11.45 -11.24 -4.12
N HIS A 135 10.66 -11.31 -5.19
CA HIS A 135 10.83 -12.28 -6.29
C HIS A 135 11.27 -11.66 -7.63
N GLU A 136 11.46 -10.34 -7.70
CA GLU A 136 11.89 -9.65 -8.91
C GLU A 136 12.82 -8.49 -8.57
N GLY A 137 14.13 -8.77 -8.64
CA GLY A 137 15.14 -7.73 -8.69
C GLY A 137 14.95 -6.86 -9.93
N ASN A 138 15.32 -5.58 -9.81
CA ASN A 138 15.23 -4.54 -10.85
C ASN A 138 13.81 -4.05 -11.17
N VAL A 139 13.29 -3.18 -10.31
CA VAL A 139 11.97 -2.54 -10.42
C VAL A 139 11.91 -1.39 -11.46
N LEU A 140 12.91 -1.29 -12.34
CA LEU A 140 12.93 -0.37 -13.48
C LEU A 140 13.14 -1.13 -14.79
N ASN A 141 12.28 -2.12 -15.05
CA ASN A 141 11.98 -2.49 -16.44
C ASN A 141 11.21 -1.33 -17.09
N ASP A 142 11.94 -0.45 -17.77
CA ASP A 142 11.45 0.65 -18.61
C ASP A 142 10.57 1.72 -17.91
N GLY A 143 10.80 1.98 -16.62
CA GLY A 143 10.08 3.02 -15.87
C GLY A 143 8.64 2.67 -15.46
N LYS A 144 8.26 1.38 -15.51
CA LYS A 144 6.94 0.88 -15.12
C LYS A 144 6.82 0.74 -13.59
N ILE A 145 5.75 1.27 -12.99
CA ILE A 145 5.52 1.21 -11.53
C ILE A 145 4.61 0.04 -11.18
N PHE A 146 5.12 -0.89 -10.37
CA PHE A 146 4.35 -2.01 -9.83
C PHE A 146 3.94 -1.75 -8.37
N ILE A 147 2.71 -2.14 -8.03
CA ILE A 147 2.15 -2.12 -6.67
C ILE A 147 1.61 -3.51 -6.29
N ASN A 148 1.43 -3.72 -4.98
CA ASN A 148 0.85 -4.91 -4.37
C ASN A 148 0.07 -4.54 -3.10
N MET A 149 -0.54 -5.52 -2.43
CA MET A 149 -1.28 -5.36 -1.17
C MET A 149 -0.44 -4.80 0.01
N CYS A 150 0.89 -4.82 -0.09
CA CYS A 150 1.81 -4.38 0.97
C CYS A 150 2.28 -2.94 0.80
N ASN A 151 1.92 -2.29 -0.30
CA ASN A 151 2.09 -0.85 -0.44
C ASN A 151 1.05 -0.10 0.39
N TYR A 152 1.44 1.04 0.94
CA TYR A 152 0.49 1.90 1.63
C TYR A 152 -0.36 2.60 0.56
N ILE A 153 -1.59 2.11 0.41
CA ILE A 153 -2.57 2.53 -0.59
C ILE A 153 -3.81 3.00 0.17
N GLN A 154 -3.91 4.30 0.41
CA GLN A 154 -4.94 4.88 1.29
C GLN A 154 -5.71 6.01 0.57
N PRO A 155 -7.04 6.10 0.71
CA PRO A 155 -7.80 7.27 0.25
C PRO A 155 -7.32 8.55 0.95
N TRP A 156 -7.11 9.61 0.19
CA TRP A 156 -6.58 10.89 0.66
C TRP A 156 -7.45 11.52 1.77
N GLU A 157 -8.76 11.36 1.67
CA GLU A 157 -9.74 11.77 2.70
C GLU A 157 -9.41 11.15 4.07
N ASN A 158 -8.87 9.93 4.11
CA ASN A 158 -8.51 9.20 5.33
C ASN A 158 -7.06 9.43 5.79
N VAL A 159 -6.26 10.22 5.06
CA VAL A 159 -4.89 10.61 5.47
C VAL A 159 -4.99 11.84 6.37
N SER A 160 -4.51 11.76 7.60
CA SER A 160 -4.62 12.84 8.59
C SER A 160 -3.83 14.08 8.17
N MET A 161 -4.21 15.27 8.65
CA MET A 161 -3.47 16.51 8.35
C MET A 161 -1.99 16.41 8.74
N ALA A 162 -1.70 15.79 9.89
CA ALA A 162 -0.34 15.52 10.34
C ALA A 162 0.45 14.59 9.39
N GLN A 163 -0.18 13.54 8.85
CA GLN A 163 0.42 12.70 7.81
C GLN A 163 0.65 13.50 6.51
N ARG A 164 -0.31 14.33 6.07
CA ARG A 164 -0.19 15.18 4.86
C ARG A 164 0.97 16.17 4.98
N GLN A 165 1.12 16.83 6.12
CA GLN A 165 2.25 17.72 6.42
C GLN A 165 3.58 16.93 6.46
N SER A 166 3.57 15.71 6.98
CA SER A 166 4.76 14.86 7.06
C SER A 166 5.22 14.30 5.71
N LEU A 167 4.30 14.02 4.78
CA LEU A 167 4.62 13.64 3.40
C LEU A 167 5.36 14.74 2.64
N ASN A 168 5.01 16.01 2.89
CA ASN A 168 5.63 17.16 2.23
C ASN A 168 7.01 17.53 2.80
N HIS A 169 7.23 17.36 4.11
CA HIS A 169 8.44 17.86 4.78
C HIS A 169 9.10 16.85 5.71
N HIS A 170 8.36 16.26 6.66
CA HIS A 170 9.00 15.57 7.80
C HIS A 170 9.61 14.21 7.45
N TYR A 171 8.94 13.38 6.63
CA TYR A 171 9.42 12.02 6.38
C TYR A 171 10.74 11.99 5.59
N LEU A 172 10.89 12.85 4.58
CA LEU A 172 12.08 12.85 3.70
C LEU A 172 13.38 13.09 4.46
N PHE A 173 13.39 14.05 5.40
CA PHE A 173 14.59 14.39 6.19
C PHE A 173 14.80 13.48 7.41
N ASN A 174 13.89 12.53 7.69
CA ASN A 174 13.97 11.66 8.87
C ASN A 174 13.96 10.16 8.49
N CYS A 175 14.36 9.82 7.27
CA CYS A 175 14.50 8.42 6.84
C CYS A 175 15.72 7.68 7.42
N ASP A 176 16.65 8.41 8.06
CA ASP A 176 17.74 7.83 8.84
C ASP A 176 17.23 7.06 10.07
N CYS A 177 16.04 7.43 10.58
CA CYS A 177 15.41 6.79 11.72
C CYS A 177 14.50 5.64 11.27
N GLU A 178 14.67 4.47 11.88
CA GLU A 178 13.81 3.32 11.62
C GLU A 178 12.63 3.25 12.62
N VAL A 179 11.43 2.94 12.11
CA VAL A 179 10.23 2.76 12.94
C VAL A 179 9.90 1.27 13.07
N THR A 180 10.01 0.74 14.29
CA THR A 180 9.88 -0.69 14.58
C THR A 180 8.59 -0.96 15.34
N ILE A 181 7.72 -1.83 14.79
CA ILE A 181 6.47 -2.23 15.45
C ILE A 181 6.72 -3.04 16.73
N CYS A 182 5.99 -2.70 17.78
CA CYS A 182 5.99 -3.39 19.07
C CYS A 182 4.73 -4.25 19.23
N TYR A 183 4.89 -5.57 19.27
CA TYR A 183 3.81 -6.54 19.51
C TYR A 183 3.64 -6.95 20.98
N SER A 184 4.65 -6.71 21.82
CA SER A 184 4.78 -7.25 23.18
C SER A 184 5.30 -6.19 24.14
N PRO A 185 4.85 -6.13 25.41
CA PRO A 185 5.40 -5.25 26.44
C PRO A 185 6.93 -5.37 26.63
N THR A 186 7.52 -6.51 26.25
CA THR A 186 8.98 -6.74 26.30
C THR A 186 9.78 -5.93 25.27
N CYS A 187 9.13 -5.22 24.34
CA CYS A 187 9.78 -4.41 23.30
C CYS A 187 10.48 -3.14 23.82
N ASN A 188 10.39 -2.83 25.12
CA ASN A 188 10.69 -1.53 25.73
C ASN A 188 12.15 -1.01 25.61
N LYS A 189 13.02 -1.68 24.85
CA LYS A 189 14.40 -1.25 24.56
C LYS A 189 14.48 -0.66 23.16
N SER A 190 14.14 0.63 23.03
CA SER A 190 14.38 1.38 21.78
C SER A 190 15.88 1.51 21.55
N MET A 191 16.37 1.16 20.36
CA MET A 191 17.75 1.46 19.97
C MET A 191 17.91 2.96 19.72
N ARG A 192 19.15 3.50 19.80
CA ARG A 192 19.39 4.95 19.64
C ARG A 192 18.80 5.50 18.34
N ASN A 193 18.87 4.74 17.25
CA ASN A 193 18.44 5.17 15.91
C ASN A 193 17.05 4.63 15.50
N GLN A 194 16.20 4.26 16.48
CA GLN A 194 14.87 3.68 16.24
C GLN A 194 13.79 4.32 17.11
N CYS A 195 12.56 4.40 16.59
CA CYS A 195 11.35 4.67 17.37
C CYS A 195 10.46 3.41 17.47
N LEU A 196 10.08 3.04 18.69
CA LEU A 196 9.13 1.96 18.94
C LEU A 196 7.70 2.40 18.63
N TRP A 197 7.04 1.73 17.68
CA TRP A 197 5.65 1.96 17.30
C TRP A 197 4.73 1.05 18.11
N THR A 198 3.96 1.65 19.02
CA THR A 198 3.20 0.97 20.08
C THR A 198 1.68 1.04 19.91
N ASP A 199 1.17 1.64 18.82
CA ASP A 199 -0.28 1.74 18.54
C ASP A 199 -0.98 0.37 18.67
N TRP A 200 -0.39 -0.68 18.10
CA TRP A 200 -0.94 -2.04 18.18
C TRP A 200 -1.00 -2.59 19.61
N LEU A 201 0.03 -2.31 20.42
CA LEU A 201 0.12 -2.78 21.80
C LEU A 201 -0.87 -2.04 22.72
N LEU A 202 -1.01 -0.73 22.55
CA LEU A 202 -1.77 0.15 23.44
C LEU A 202 -3.24 0.31 23.03
N GLU A 203 -3.52 0.47 21.73
CA GLU A 203 -4.85 0.79 21.20
C GLU A 203 -5.53 -0.38 20.49
N ARG A 204 -4.82 -1.49 20.27
CA ARG A 204 -5.25 -2.64 19.43
C ARG A 204 -5.64 -2.23 18.00
N LYS A 205 -5.13 -1.09 17.53
CA LYS A 205 -5.29 -0.56 16.17
C LYS A 205 -3.92 -0.52 15.51
N LEU A 206 -3.85 -0.88 14.23
CA LEU A 206 -2.58 -0.80 13.52
C LEU A 206 -2.16 0.66 13.32
N TYR A 207 -3.02 1.46 12.69
CA TYR A 207 -2.82 2.91 12.57
C TYR A 207 -3.59 3.58 13.72
N GLY A 208 -2.89 3.88 14.81
CA GLY A 208 -3.41 4.55 15.99
C GLY A 208 -2.85 5.96 16.12
N ASN A 209 -2.69 6.43 17.35
CA ASN A 209 -2.27 7.80 17.65
C ASN A 209 -0.88 8.14 17.07
N GLN A 210 0.11 7.26 17.18
CA GLN A 210 1.46 7.53 16.64
C GLN A 210 1.40 7.60 15.12
N ALA A 211 0.75 6.64 14.46
CA ALA A 211 0.61 6.63 13.00
C ALA A 211 -0.12 7.86 12.45
N HIS A 212 -1.09 8.40 13.18
CA HIS A 212 -1.90 9.53 12.72
C HIS A 212 -1.35 10.91 13.08
N HIS A 213 -0.57 11.08 14.15
CA HIS A 213 -0.18 12.40 14.66
C HIS A 213 1.33 12.61 14.86
N PHE A 214 2.14 11.54 14.83
CA PHE A 214 3.57 11.61 15.14
C PHE A 214 4.44 11.19 13.95
N PHE A 215 5.68 11.65 13.97
CA PHE A 215 6.75 11.15 13.12
C PHE A 215 7.99 10.89 13.98
N CYS A 216 8.80 9.91 13.58
CA CYS A 216 10.06 9.60 14.23
C CYS A 216 11.12 10.59 13.72
N LYS A 217 11.56 11.51 14.59
CA LYS A 217 12.51 12.58 14.28
C LYS A 217 13.92 12.19 14.71
N LYS A 218 14.92 12.48 13.87
CA LYS A 218 16.35 12.46 14.23
C LYS A 218 16.72 13.72 15.03
N ASN A 219 17.31 13.54 16.19
CA ASN A 219 17.89 14.62 16.99
C ASN A 219 19.37 14.82 16.62
N GLU A 220 19.92 15.97 17.02
CA GLU A 220 21.32 16.35 16.76
C GLU A 220 22.31 15.34 17.39
N ASP A 221 21.98 14.77 18.55
CA ASP A 221 22.71 13.67 19.21
C ASP A 221 22.72 12.33 18.43
N GLY A 222 22.12 12.28 17.23
CA GLY A 222 21.91 11.05 16.47
C GLY A 222 20.88 10.10 17.09
N THR A 223 20.08 10.57 18.05
CA THR A 223 18.99 9.77 18.65
C THR A 223 17.66 10.00 17.94
N CYS A 224 16.87 8.95 17.73
CA CYS A 224 15.55 9.01 17.13
C CYS A 224 14.46 9.00 18.21
N LYS A 225 13.51 9.94 18.13
CA LYS A 225 12.37 10.03 19.06
C LYS A 225 11.08 10.43 18.35
N TRP A 226 9.94 10.01 18.88
CA TRP A 226 8.64 10.46 18.40
C TRP A 226 8.45 11.95 18.65
N GLN A 227 8.09 12.67 17.59
CA GLN A 227 7.76 14.09 17.59
C GLN A 227 6.30 14.25 17.12
N LEU A 228 5.49 14.99 17.88
CA LEU A 228 4.14 15.37 17.45
C LEU A 228 4.25 16.35 16.28
N VAL A 229 3.45 16.16 15.23
CA VAL A 229 3.34 17.15 14.15
C VAL A 229 2.58 18.36 14.68
N GLN A 230 3.30 19.47 14.92
CA GLN A 230 2.67 20.73 15.25
C GLN A 230 1.98 21.33 14.02
N HIS A 231 0.69 21.57 14.16
CA HIS A 231 -0.09 22.32 13.19
C HIS A 231 0.17 23.81 13.40
N HIS A 232 0.82 24.46 12.43
CA HIS A 232 0.99 25.91 12.42
C HIS A 232 -0.21 26.52 11.67
N PRO A 233 -1.14 27.24 12.34
CA PRO A 233 -2.37 27.74 11.71
C PRO A 233 -2.16 28.82 10.64
N ASN A 234 -0.93 29.28 10.43
CA ASN A 234 -0.58 30.35 9.48
C ASN A 234 0.20 29.87 8.24
N ARG A 235 0.35 28.55 8.01
CA ARG A 235 0.86 28.06 6.72
C ARG A 235 -0.35 27.70 5.88
N GLU A 236 -0.65 28.54 4.90
CA GLU A 236 -1.79 28.39 3.98
C GLU A 236 -1.94 26.93 3.54
N GLU A 237 -3.15 26.39 3.70
CA GLU A 237 -3.50 25.15 3.03
C GLU A 237 -3.34 25.41 1.53
N PHE A 238 -2.48 24.63 0.86
CA PHE A 238 -2.44 24.63 -0.59
C PHE A 238 -3.79 24.10 -1.07
N VAL A 239 -4.71 25.04 -1.34
CA VAL A 239 -6.03 24.78 -1.88
C VAL A 239 -5.82 24.01 -3.18
N ASP A 240 -6.36 22.80 -3.25
CA ASP A 240 -6.40 22.03 -4.49
C ASP A 240 -7.18 22.84 -5.52
N VAL A 241 -6.47 23.48 -6.46
CA VAL A 241 -7.09 24.15 -7.61
C VAL A 241 -7.63 23.06 -8.53
N ILE A 242 -8.86 22.65 -8.26
CA ILE A 242 -9.71 21.91 -9.17
C ILE A 242 -10.42 22.95 -10.03
N GLU A 243 -9.75 23.43 -11.08
CA GLU A 243 -10.44 24.12 -12.17
C GLU A 243 -11.20 23.10 -13.05
N PRO A 244 -12.32 23.53 -13.67
CA PRO A 244 -13.37 22.65 -14.20
C PRO A 244 -13.04 21.95 -15.54
#